data_AF-A0A9J7HCL9-F1
#
_entry.id   AF-A0A9J7HCL9-F1
#
_cell.length_a   1.000
_cell.length_b   1.000
_cell.length_c   1.000
_cell.angle_alpha   90.00
_cell.angle_beta   90.00
_cell.angle_gamma   90.00
#
_symmetry.space_group_name_H-M   'P 1'
#
loop_
_entity.id
_entity.type
_entity.pdbx_description
1 polymer ?
#
loop_
_entity_poly.entity_id
_entity_poly.type
_entity_poly.pdbx_seq_one_letter_code
_entity_poly.pdbx_strand_id
1 'polypeptide(L)'
;MCTFHPRCLLFSFLSVSSTKDPDRRFGCFLKDSITGTLPRLHRTGAISGHSLKQCGHQISACHQDIYEGLDMRGSNFNISKSNSIEECQKLCTNNIHCQFFTYATNAFHSPEYRNNCLLKHSSSGTPTSIKTMDNLVSGFSLKPCALSEIGCPMDMFQHFAFADLDVGQVITPDVFVCRTICTFHPTCLFFTFYTNEWKIESQRNVCFLKTSKSGTPSPSVPQENAISGYSLFTCRKARPEPCHFKIYSGVDFGGEELNMTFVQGAEICQETCTKTIRCQFFTYSLLPQDCKVEGCKCSLRLSVDGSPTRITYSAHRSSGYSLRLCKAVGSSICTTKTNARIVGGTNSSLGEWPWQVSLQVKLVSQNHLCGGTIIGHEWIVTAAHCFDGIPYPDVWRIYGGILNLSEITKETPASRIKELIIHQKYKVSESNYDIALIKLQMPLNYTEFQKPICLPSKDDTNTIYTNCWVTGWGYTKEKGRFRWPLSL
;
A
#
# COMPACT_ATOMS: atom_id res chain seq x y z
N MET A 1 -16.56 -1.90 -0.61
CA MET A 1 -16.95 -3.17 0.06
C MET A 1 -16.56 -4.43 -0.71
N CYS A 2 -17.25 -4.84 -1.79
CA CYS A 2 -17.04 -6.17 -2.41
C CYS A 2 -15.58 -6.51 -2.77
N THR A 3 -14.81 -5.54 -3.31
CA THR A 3 -13.38 -5.72 -3.60
C THR A 3 -12.58 -6.20 -2.38
N PHE A 4 -12.75 -5.58 -1.23
CA PHE A 4 -12.00 -5.88 0.00
C PHE A 4 -12.57 -7.06 0.81
N HIS A 5 -13.83 -7.44 0.60
CA HIS A 5 -14.40 -8.63 1.26
C HIS A 5 -13.76 -9.92 0.71
N PRO A 6 -13.25 -10.83 1.56
CA PRO A 6 -12.36 -11.93 1.17
C PRO A 6 -12.96 -12.94 0.17
N ARG A 7 -14.28 -13.12 0.18
CA ARG A 7 -15.02 -14.02 -0.73
C ARG A 7 -15.89 -13.31 -1.77
N CYS A 8 -16.07 -11.99 -1.72
CA CYS A 8 -17.02 -11.33 -2.64
C CYS A 8 -16.44 -11.18 -4.04
N LEU A 9 -17.14 -11.73 -5.04
CA LEU A 9 -16.84 -11.58 -6.46
C LEU A 9 -17.83 -10.67 -7.17
N LEU A 10 -19.08 -10.65 -6.69
CA LEU A 10 -20.22 -10.00 -7.32
C LEU A 10 -21.01 -9.26 -6.26
N PHE A 11 -21.68 -8.17 -6.62
CA PHE A 11 -22.63 -7.51 -5.73
C PHE A 11 -23.89 -7.06 -6.46
N SER A 12 -24.95 -6.87 -5.68
CA SER A 12 -26.15 -6.16 -6.12
C SER A 12 -26.49 -5.08 -5.09
N PHE A 13 -26.83 -3.89 -5.56
CA PHE A 13 -27.19 -2.73 -4.77
C PHE A 13 -28.62 -2.27 -5.11
N LEU A 14 -29.42 -2.04 -4.07
CA LEU A 14 -30.80 -1.58 -4.19
C LEU A 14 -30.88 -0.07 -3.94
N SER A 15 -31.04 0.72 -5.00
CA SER A 15 -31.30 2.15 -4.89
C SER A 15 -32.69 2.45 -4.29
N VAL A 16 -32.97 3.71 -3.93
CA VAL A 16 -34.26 4.16 -3.36
C VAL A 16 -35.46 3.76 -4.24
N SER A 17 -35.32 3.80 -5.57
CA SER A 17 -36.39 3.47 -6.53
C SER A 17 -36.60 1.96 -6.73
N SER A 18 -35.65 1.12 -6.31
CA SER A 18 -35.65 -0.32 -6.61
C SER A 18 -36.50 -1.19 -5.68
N THR A 19 -37.05 -0.60 -4.62
CA THR A 19 -37.84 -1.29 -3.60
C THR A 19 -38.80 -0.35 -2.86
N LYS A 20 -40.06 -0.80 -2.70
CA LYS A 20 -41.05 -0.12 -1.85
C LYS A 20 -40.77 -0.34 -0.36
N ASP A 21 -40.18 -1.47 0.01
CA ASP A 21 -39.71 -1.79 1.36
C ASP A 21 -38.59 -0.83 1.78
N PRO A 22 -38.80 0.05 2.79
CA PRO A 22 -37.82 1.06 3.22
C PRO A 22 -36.59 0.51 3.94
N ASP A 23 -36.61 -0.75 4.37
CA ASP A 23 -35.50 -1.39 5.09
C ASP A 23 -34.58 -2.19 4.14
N ARG A 24 -35.05 -2.44 2.90
CA ARG A 24 -34.21 -2.95 1.80
C ARG A 24 -33.54 -1.86 0.96
N ARG A 25 -33.89 -0.58 1.17
CA ARG A 25 -33.24 0.56 0.48
C ARG A 25 -31.77 0.65 0.87
N PHE A 26 -30.93 1.00 -0.10
CA PHE A 26 -29.46 1.02 0.00
C PHE A 26 -28.81 -0.34 0.32
N GLY A 27 -29.59 -1.44 0.32
CA GLY A 27 -29.08 -2.78 0.61
C GLY A 27 -28.01 -3.19 -0.39
N CYS A 28 -26.81 -3.52 0.12
CA CYS A 28 -25.66 -3.96 -0.66
C CYS A 28 -25.39 -5.46 -0.38
N PHE A 29 -25.76 -6.30 -1.34
CA PHE A 29 -25.71 -7.76 -1.22
C PHE A 29 -24.40 -8.27 -1.83
N LEU A 30 -23.45 -8.65 -0.99
CA LEU A 30 -22.18 -9.26 -1.38
C LEU A 30 -22.38 -10.74 -1.73
N LYS A 31 -21.79 -11.21 -2.83
CA LYS A 31 -22.03 -12.56 -3.39
C LYS A 31 -20.73 -13.22 -3.86
N ASP A 32 -20.67 -14.54 -3.72
CA ASP A 32 -19.67 -15.43 -4.30
C ASP A 32 -20.38 -16.37 -5.31
N SER A 33 -19.61 -16.96 -6.22
CA SER A 33 -20.08 -18.02 -7.12
C SER A 33 -18.90 -18.86 -7.58
N ILE A 34 -19.06 -20.18 -7.61
CA ILE A 34 -18.03 -21.13 -8.07
C ILE A 34 -17.63 -20.82 -9.53
N THR A 35 -18.60 -20.41 -10.38
CA THR A 35 -18.37 -20.04 -11.79
C THR A 35 -17.95 -18.58 -11.98
N GLY A 36 -17.77 -17.81 -10.90
CA GLY A 36 -17.50 -16.37 -10.96
C GLY A 36 -18.67 -15.50 -11.44
N THR A 37 -19.81 -16.10 -11.81
CA THR A 37 -20.99 -15.43 -12.38
C THR A 37 -22.28 -15.94 -11.73
N LEU A 38 -23.37 -15.19 -11.83
CA LEU A 38 -24.70 -15.58 -11.32
C LEU A 38 -25.79 -15.23 -12.36
N PRO A 39 -26.94 -15.93 -12.34
CA PRO A 39 -28.09 -15.59 -13.17
C PRO A 39 -28.51 -14.13 -13.00
N ARG A 40 -28.80 -13.46 -14.11
CA ARG A 40 -29.22 -12.05 -14.14
C ARG A 40 -30.73 -11.99 -14.30
N LEU A 41 -31.41 -11.39 -13.32
CA LEU A 41 -32.84 -11.10 -13.37
C LEU A 41 -33.02 -9.58 -13.50
N HIS A 42 -33.88 -9.14 -14.42
CA HIS A 42 -34.18 -7.72 -14.58
C HIS A 42 -34.95 -7.20 -13.36
N ARG A 43 -34.49 -6.08 -12.79
CA ARG A 43 -35.17 -5.38 -11.70
C ARG A 43 -34.87 -3.88 -11.81
N THR A 44 -35.91 -3.08 -12.01
CA THR A 44 -35.82 -1.61 -12.14
C THR A 44 -35.07 -0.99 -10.96
N GLY A 45 -34.12 -0.10 -11.25
CA GLY A 45 -33.33 0.62 -10.25
C GLY A 45 -32.31 -0.21 -9.46
N ALA A 46 -32.22 -1.52 -9.67
CA ALA A 46 -31.19 -2.36 -9.05
C ALA A 46 -29.90 -2.30 -9.86
N ILE A 47 -28.78 -2.03 -9.20
CA ILE A 47 -27.44 -1.95 -9.82
C ILE A 47 -26.70 -3.22 -9.44
N SER A 48 -25.94 -3.82 -10.35
CA SER A 48 -25.10 -4.99 -10.03
C SER A 48 -23.76 -4.89 -10.76
N GLY A 49 -22.72 -5.46 -10.15
CA GLY A 49 -21.35 -5.34 -10.64
C GLY A 49 -20.44 -6.42 -10.09
N HIS A 50 -19.20 -6.42 -10.58
CA HIS A 50 -18.13 -7.30 -10.12
C HIS A 50 -17.26 -6.59 -9.09
N SER A 51 -16.54 -7.36 -8.27
CA SER A 51 -15.47 -6.86 -7.43
C SER A 51 -14.29 -6.39 -8.30
N LEU A 52 -13.53 -5.38 -7.84
CA LEU A 52 -12.31 -4.92 -8.53
C LEU A 52 -11.06 -5.79 -8.23
N LYS A 53 -11.24 -7.04 -7.78
CA LYS A 53 -10.14 -8.01 -7.63
C LYS A 53 -9.50 -8.22 -9.01
N GLN A 54 -8.17 -8.29 -9.07
CA GLN A 54 -7.35 -8.27 -10.30
C GLN A 54 -7.31 -6.93 -11.08
N CYS A 55 -8.07 -5.89 -10.69
CA CYS A 55 -8.05 -4.59 -11.40
C CYS A 55 -6.91 -3.63 -10.97
N GLY A 56 -5.96 -4.12 -10.14
CA GLY A 56 -4.70 -3.44 -9.84
C GLY A 56 -4.86 -2.02 -9.30
N HIS A 57 -4.40 -1.02 -10.07
CA HIS A 57 -4.38 0.39 -9.66
C HIS A 57 -5.78 0.98 -9.35
N GLN A 58 -6.86 0.36 -9.84
CA GLN A 58 -8.23 0.76 -9.55
C GLN A 58 -8.69 0.39 -8.12
N ILE A 59 -7.93 -0.43 -7.41
CA ILE A 59 -8.24 -0.84 -6.03
C ILE A 59 -7.90 0.30 -5.07
N SER A 60 -8.93 1.00 -4.61
CA SER A 60 -8.85 2.01 -3.56
C SER A 60 -9.98 1.84 -2.55
N ALA A 61 -9.68 2.09 -1.27
CA ALA A 61 -10.67 2.24 -0.20
C ALA A 61 -11.00 3.72 0.07
N CYS A 62 -10.32 4.67 -0.59
CA CYS A 62 -10.65 6.09 -0.53
C CYS A 62 -12.02 6.33 -1.18
N HIS A 63 -12.90 6.99 -0.43
CA HIS A 63 -14.24 7.34 -0.88
C HIS A 63 -14.53 8.77 -0.40
N GLN A 64 -14.54 9.73 -1.32
CA GLN A 64 -14.62 11.15 -0.99
C GLN A 64 -16.05 11.71 -1.06
N ASP A 65 -16.98 10.98 -1.71
CA ASP A 65 -18.33 11.48 -1.98
C ASP A 65 -19.07 11.91 -0.70
N ILE A 66 -19.78 13.02 -0.86
CA ILE A 66 -20.72 13.58 0.10
C ILE A 66 -22.14 13.24 -0.36
N TYR A 67 -22.98 12.81 0.58
CA TYR A 67 -24.33 12.34 0.32
C TYR A 67 -25.37 13.25 0.96
N GLU A 68 -25.88 14.20 0.17
CA GLU A 68 -27.01 15.05 0.56
C GLU A 68 -28.31 14.24 0.69
N GLY A 69 -29.17 14.66 1.62
CA GLY A 69 -30.46 14.03 1.87
C GLY A 69 -30.39 12.64 2.51
N LEU A 70 -29.21 12.18 2.99
CA LEU A 70 -29.03 10.86 3.60
C LEU A 70 -28.57 10.95 5.08
N ASP A 71 -29.22 10.16 5.94
CA ASP A 71 -28.76 9.80 7.29
C ASP A 71 -28.13 8.40 7.26
N MET A 72 -26.81 8.34 7.42
CA MET A 72 -26.07 7.10 7.64
C MET A 72 -26.06 6.74 9.12
N ARG A 73 -26.83 5.71 9.52
CA ARG A 73 -26.99 5.33 10.93
C ARG A 73 -25.86 4.44 11.45
N GLY A 74 -25.51 4.64 12.71
CA GLY A 74 -24.47 3.92 13.45
C GLY A 74 -24.46 4.39 14.91
N SER A 75 -23.47 3.93 15.68
CA SER A 75 -23.27 4.40 17.06
C SER A 75 -22.74 5.83 17.05
N ASN A 76 -23.59 6.79 17.42
CA ASN A 76 -23.19 8.18 17.66
C ASN A 76 -22.35 8.23 18.95
N PHE A 77 -21.07 8.57 18.85
CA PHE A 77 -20.16 8.62 20.01
C PHE A 77 -19.61 10.02 20.28
N ASN A 78 -19.74 10.94 19.32
CA ASN A 78 -19.42 12.36 19.48
C ASN A 78 -20.41 13.19 18.68
N ILE A 79 -20.92 14.27 19.28
CA ILE A 79 -21.79 15.26 18.64
C ILE A 79 -21.21 16.63 18.99
N SER A 80 -20.89 17.43 17.98
CA SER A 80 -20.28 18.75 18.12
C SER A 80 -20.89 19.74 17.13
N LYS A 81 -20.78 21.05 17.40
CA LYS A 81 -21.12 22.08 16.40
C LYS A 81 -20.01 22.18 15.36
N SER A 82 -20.39 22.35 14.10
CA SER A 82 -19.47 22.54 12.98
C SER A 82 -20.08 23.48 11.93
N ASN A 83 -19.24 24.34 11.37
CA ASN A 83 -19.61 25.41 10.46
C ASN A 83 -19.82 24.93 9.01
N SER A 84 -19.29 23.75 8.65
CA SER A 84 -19.46 23.20 7.29
C SER A 84 -19.38 21.67 7.25
N ILE A 85 -19.74 21.10 6.09
CA ILE A 85 -19.69 19.65 5.84
C ILE A 85 -18.23 19.17 5.80
N GLU A 86 -17.33 19.97 5.21
CA GLU A 86 -15.90 19.69 5.08
C GLU A 86 -15.20 19.69 6.44
N GLU A 87 -15.56 20.62 7.33
CA GLU A 87 -15.06 20.62 8.70
C GLU A 87 -15.56 19.37 9.45
N CYS A 88 -16.83 18.99 9.31
CA CYS A 88 -17.36 17.76 9.89
C CYS A 88 -16.68 16.48 9.34
N GLN A 89 -16.39 16.44 8.03
CA GLN A 89 -15.62 15.36 7.41
C GLN A 89 -14.17 15.34 7.92
N LYS A 90 -13.55 16.51 8.15
CA LYS A 90 -12.22 16.62 8.75
C LYS A 90 -12.22 16.12 10.20
N LEU A 91 -13.21 16.51 11.01
CA LEU A 91 -13.40 16.01 12.38
C LEU A 91 -13.53 14.48 12.40
N CYS A 92 -14.31 13.88 11.50
CA CYS A 92 -14.39 12.42 11.37
C CYS A 92 -13.04 11.80 10.95
N THR A 93 -12.38 12.39 9.95
CA THR A 93 -11.08 11.92 9.44
C THR A 93 -9.98 11.96 10.50
N ASN A 94 -10.04 12.93 11.41
CA ASN A 94 -9.09 13.15 12.51
C ASN A 94 -9.53 12.56 13.86
N ASN A 95 -10.67 11.85 13.93
CA ASN A 95 -11.04 11.07 15.11
C ASN A 95 -10.79 9.58 14.87
N ILE A 96 -10.05 8.92 15.77
CA ILE A 96 -9.60 7.53 15.61
C ILE A 96 -10.75 6.52 15.43
N HIS A 97 -11.89 6.74 16.09
CA HIS A 97 -13.06 5.86 16.06
C HIS A 97 -14.02 6.15 14.90
N CYS A 98 -14.01 7.36 14.34
CA CYS A 98 -15.00 7.73 13.33
C CYS A 98 -14.77 7.01 11.99
N GLN A 99 -15.79 6.30 11.52
CA GLN A 99 -15.82 5.62 10.23
C GLN A 99 -16.62 6.44 9.21
N PHE A 100 -17.73 7.03 9.64
CA PHE A 100 -18.62 7.88 8.85
C PHE A 100 -19.30 8.91 9.74
N PHE A 101 -19.85 9.95 9.14
CA PHE A 101 -20.51 11.05 9.84
C PHE A 101 -21.85 11.42 9.19
N THR A 102 -22.66 12.15 9.95
CA THR A 102 -23.81 12.89 9.42
C THR A 102 -23.78 14.31 9.97
N TYR A 103 -23.84 15.29 9.07
CA TYR A 103 -23.95 16.71 9.35
C TYR A 103 -25.41 17.14 9.18
N ALA A 104 -25.94 17.85 10.18
CA ALA A 104 -27.24 18.50 10.09
C ALA A 104 -27.05 19.97 9.70
N THR A 105 -27.61 20.38 8.56
CA THR A 105 -27.45 21.74 8.03
C THR A 105 -28.21 22.78 8.87
N ASN A 106 -27.96 24.06 8.59
CA ASN A 106 -28.72 25.18 9.20
C ASN A 106 -30.23 25.13 8.89
N ALA A 107 -30.64 24.48 7.79
CA ALA A 107 -32.02 24.27 7.39
C ALA A 107 -32.70 23.07 8.08
N PHE A 108 -31.99 22.32 8.93
CA PHE A 108 -32.56 21.13 9.58
C PHE A 108 -33.74 21.50 10.50
N HIS A 109 -34.75 20.62 10.53
CA HIS A 109 -36.06 20.93 11.12
C HIS A 109 -35.98 21.23 12.62
N SER A 110 -35.24 20.41 13.39
CA SER A 110 -35.02 20.62 14.82
C SER A 110 -33.91 21.64 15.09
N PRO A 111 -34.19 22.81 15.70
CA PRO A 111 -33.20 23.88 15.86
C PRO A 111 -31.96 23.49 16.68
N GLU A 112 -32.13 22.65 17.69
CA GLU A 112 -31.05 22.14 18.55
C GLU A 112 -29.97 21.37 17.77
N TYR A 113 -30.38 20.65 16.72
CA TYR A 113 -29.51 19.83 15.87
C TYR A 113 -28.88 20.59 14.71
N ARG A 114 -29.31 21.83 14.41
CA ARG A 114 -28.72 22.63 13.32
C ARG A 114 -27.23 22.82 13.53
N ASN A 115 -26.46 22.64 12.47
CA ASN A 115 -25.00 22.70 12.43
C ASN A 115 -24.31 21.64 13.33
N ASN A 116 -25.00 20.55 13.71
CA ASN A 116 -24.35 19.44 14.43
C ASN A 116 -23.64 18.50 13.45
N CYS A 117 -22.38 18.20 13.77
CA CYS A 117 -21.63 17.08 13.23
C CYS A 117 -21.78 15.87 14.17
N LEU A 118 -22.33 14.77 13.67
CA LEU A 118 -22.46 13.50 14.40
C LEU A 118 -21.41 12.52 13.88
N LEU A 119 -20.42 12.18 14.70
CA LEU A 119 -19.39 11.19 14.39
C LEU A 119 -19.88 9.79 14.77
N LYS A 120 -19.74 8.83 13.86
CA LYS A 120 -20.35 7.50 13.97
C LYS A 120 -19.39 6.37 13.64
N HIS A 121 -19.67 5.22 14.24
CA HIS A 121 -19.01 3.94 13.92
C HIS A 121 -19.99 2.76 13.98
N SER A 122 -19.53 1.60 13.55
CA SER A 122 -20.23 0.32 13.51
C SER A 122 -19.22 -0.82 13.61
N SER A 123 -19.68 -2.05 13.87
CA SER A 123 -18.83 -3.25 13.84
C SER A 123 -18.31 -3.59 12.45
N SER A 124 -19.06 -3.28 11.38
CA SER A 124 -18.74 -3.65 9.99
C SER A 124 -18.00 -2.57 9.20
N GLY A 125 -17.80 -1.37 9.75
CA GLY A 125 -17.30 -0.21 9.00
C GLY A 125 -18.34 0.49 8.13
N THR A 126 -19.59 0.01 8.12
CA THR A 126 -20.66 0.51 7.25
C THR A 126 -21.86 0.96 8.08
N PRO A 127 -22.66 1.92 7.59
CA PRO A 127 -23.90 2.28 8.25
C PRO A 127 -24.80 1.05 8.47
N THR A 128 -25.42 0.95 9.65
CA THR A 128 -26.35 -0.13 10.00
C THR A 128 -27.69 0.02 9.28
N SER A 129 -28.04 1.25 8.91
CA SER A 129 -29.14 1.59 8.03
C SER A 129 -28.83 2.92 7.34
N ILE A 130 -29.40 3.16 6.16
CA ILE A 130 -29.35 4.46 5.48
C ILE A 130 -30.78 4.89 5.21
N LYS A 131 -31.15 6.10 5.65
CA LYS A 131 -32.50 6.65 5.46
C LYS A 131 -32.41 7.98 4.71
N THR A 132 -33.37 8.23 3.84
CA THR A 132 -33.55 9.53 3.17
C THR A 132 -34.16 10.52 4.15
N MET A 133 -33.50 11.64 4.39
CA MET A 133 -33.94 12.71 5.29
C MET A 133 -33.36 14.04 4.84
N ASP A 134 -34.24 14.98 4.53
CA ASP A 134 -33.87 16.30 4.01
C ASP A 134 -33.05 17.10 5.03
N ASN A 135 -32.23 18.02 4.51
CA ASN A 135 -31.36 18.91 5.29
C ASN A 135 -30.29 18.20 6.15
N LEU A 136 -30.08 16.89 5.92
CA LEU A 136 -28.92 16.14 6.40
C LEU A 136 -27.94 15.83 5.25
N VAL A 137 -26.67 15.70 5.60
CA VAL A 137 -25.60 15.34 4.68
C VAL A 137 -24.69 14.31 5.35
N SER A 138 -24.45 13.15 4.73
CA SER A 138 -23.56 12.11 5.28
C SER A 138 -22.32 11.88 4.43
N GLY A 139 -21.27 11.35 5.03
CA GLY A 139 -20.03 11.00 4.32
C GLY A 139 -19.14 10.07 5.13
N PHE A 140 -18.05 9.60 4.50
CA PHE A 140 -17.09 8.70 5.13
C PHE A 140 -15.84 9.46 5.63
N SER A 141 -15.16 8.86 6.61
CA SER A 141 -13.83 9.29 7.06
C SER A 141 -12.81 9.11 5.93
N LEU A 142 -11.97 10.12 5.70
CA LEU A 142 -10.95 10.14 4.66
C LEU A 142 -9.59 9.56 5.11
N LYS A 143 -9.56 8.77 6.20
CA LYS A 143 -8.40 7.93 6.57
C LYS A 143 -7.92 7.05 5.40
N PRO A 144 -8.81 6.35 4.64
CA PRO A 144 -8.41 5.61 3.43
C PRO A 144 -7.97 6.49 2.26
N CYS A 145 -8.09 7.82 2.35
CA CYS A 145 -7.56 8.77 1.39
C CYS A 145 -6.20 9.36 1.83
N ALA A 146 -5.63 8.89 2.95
CA ALA A 146 -4.37 9.38 3.51
C ALA A 146 -4.42 10.86 3.96
N LEU A 147 -5.59 11.34 4.42
CA LEU A 147 -5.79 12.74 4.83
C LEU A 147 -5.79 12.97 6.36
N SER A 148 -5.74 11.92 7.18
CA SER A 148 -5.79 12.01 8.64
C SER A 148 -4.57 12.69 9.27
N GLU A 149 -4.79 13.56 10.26
CA GLU A 149 -3.77 14.31 11.01
C GLU A 149 -3.36 13.63 12.32
N ILE A 150 -3.97 12.49 12.67
CA ILE A 150 -3.73 11.75 13.93
C ILE A 150 -2.26 11.28 14.07
N GLY A 151 -1.57 11.09 12.95
CA GLY A 151 -0.23 10.49 12.92
C GLY A 151 -0.29 8.97 12.71
N CYS A 152 0.88 8.34 12.83
CA CYS A 152 1.13 6.97 12.39
C CYS A 152 2.17 6.31 13.31
N PRO A 153 1.76 5.65 14.41
CA PRO A 153 2.70 4.92 15.26
C PRO A 153 3.16 3.65 14.53
N MET A 154 4.38 3.69 14.00
CA MET A 154 4.96 2.61 13.19
C MET A 154 5.59 1.48 14.04
N ASP A 155 5.72 1.71 15.34
CA ASP A 155 6.45 0.86 16.29
C ASP A 155 5.86 -0.54 16.40
N MET A 156 6.76 -1.50 16.64
CA MET A 156 6.43 -2.86 17.02
C MET A 156 7.11 -3.20 18.34
N PHE A 157 6.34 -3.67 19.31
CA PHE A 157 6.81 -4.02 20.65
C PHE A 157 7.06 -5.53 20.70
N GLN A 158 8.33 -5.93 20.67
CA GLN A 158 8.74 -7.32 20.83
C GLN A 158 8.65 -7.75 22.30
N HIS A 159 8.17 -8.96 22.55
CA HIS A 159 7.93 -9.51 23.89
C HIS A 159 6.90 -8.72 24.71
N PHE A 160 5.87 -8.17 24.06
CA PHE A 160 4.76 -7.46 24.70
C PHE A 160 3.41 -7.86 24.10
N ALA A 161 2.39 -7.91 24.96
CA ALA A 161 0.99 -8.12 24.60
C ALA A 161 0.10 -6.96 25.08
N PHE A 162 -0.82 -6.52 24.23
CA PHE A 162 -1.94 -5.66 24.64
C PHE A 162 -3.09 -6.49 25.21
N ALA A 163 -3.73 -6.00 26.29
CA ALA A 163 -4.78 -6.72 27.02
C ALA A 163 -6.21 -6.26 26.68
N ASP A 164 -6.38 -5.26 25.82
CA ASP A 164 -7.68 -4.69 25.47
C ASP A 164 -8.56 -5.62 24.61
N LEU A 165 -9.78 -5.16 24.33
CA LEU A 165 -10.87 -5.91 23.70
C LEU A 165 -10.49 -6.48 22.33
N ASP A 166 -10.61 -7.79 22.19
CA ASP A 166 -10.52 -8.49 20.91
C ASP A 166 -11.78 -8.24 20.05
N VAL A 167 -11.56 -7.72 18.84
CA VAL A 167 -12.59 -7.54 17.81
C VAL A 167 -12.54 -8.60 16.71
N GLY A 168 -11.50 -9.43 16.70
CA GLY A 168 -11.33 -10.54 15.77
C GLY A 168 -10.04 -11.32 16.02
N GLN A 169 -9.99 -12.55 15.51
CA GLN A 169 -8.83 -13.43 15.61
C GLN A 169 -8.62 -14.08 14.24
N VAL A 170 -7.39 -14.06 13.74
CA VAL A 170 -7.00 -14.69 12.45
C VAL A 170 -5.64 -15.36 12.59
N ILE A 171 -5.32 -16.34 11.73
CA ILE A 171 -3.99 -16.97 11.70
C ILE A 171 -3.12 -16.29 10.64
N THR A 172 -1.90 -15.88 11.00
CA THR A 172 -0.99 -15.15 10.11
C THR A 172 0.44 -15.68 10.20
N PRO A 173 1.18 -15.84 9.10
CA PRO A 173 2.53 -16.40 9.13
C PRO A 173 3.57 -15.48 9.76
N ASP A 174 3.33 -14.16 9.80
CA ASP A 174 4.16 -13.20 10.54
C ASP A 174 3.37 -11.96 10.98
N VAL A 175 4.04 -11.15 11.81
CA VAL A 175 3.52 -9.91 12.37
C VAL A 175 3.18 -8.83 11.32
N PHE A 176 3.80 -8.85 10.15
CA PHE A 176 3.54 -7.86 9.09
C PHE A 176 2.21 -8.14 8.38
N VAL A 177 1.89 -9.42 8.17
CA VAL A 177 0.56 -9.84 7.72
C VAL A 177 -0.49 -9.46 8.78
N CYS A 178 -0.24 -9.76 10.07
CA CYS A 178 -1.13 -9.37 11.16
C CYS A 178 -1.42 -7.86 11.20
N ARG A 179 -0.38 -7.02 11.15
CA ARG A 179 -0.52 -5.55 11.07
C ARG A 179 -1.35 -5.10 9.86
N THR A 180 -1.14 -5.73 8.70
CA THR A 180 -1.86 -5.37 7.48
C THR A 180 -3.34 -5.74 7.57
N ILE A 181 -3.67 -6.92 8.12
CA ILE A 181 -5.06 -7.30 8.38
C ILE A 181 -5.72 -6.33 9.37
N CYS A 182 -5.05 -5.98 10.47
CA CYS A 182 -5.54 -4.95 11.39
C CYS A 182 -5.77 -3.60 10.68
N THR A 183 -4.85 -3.20 9.78
CA THR A 183 -4.94 -1.94 9.01
C THR A 183 -6.18 -1.87 8.11
N PHE A 184 -6.69 -2.99 7.60
CA PHE A 184 -7.90 -3.04 6.77
C PHE A 184 -9.14 -3.55 7.52
N HIS A 185 -9.02 -3.93 8.80
CA HIS A 185 -10.15 -4.36 9.62
C HIS A 185 -10.89 -3.13 10.21
N PRO A 186 -12.22 -2.97 10.01
CA PRO A 186 -12.93 -1.72 10.29
C PRO A 186 -12.85 -1.17 11.71
N THR A 187 -12.57 -2.02 12.70
CA THR A 187 -12.54 -1.70 14.13
C THR A 187 -11.19 -1.98 14.80
N CYS A 188 -10.19 -2.47 14.07
CA CYS A 188 -8.88 -2.77 14.65
C CYS A 188 -8.01 -1.51 14.70
N LEU A 189 -7.56 -1.14 15.90
CA LEU A 189 -6.69 0.01 16.14
C LEU A 189 -5.26 -0.43 16.44
N PHE A 190 -5.10 -1.61 17.03
CA PHE A 190 -3.84 -2.23 17.36
C PHE A 190 -4.03 -3.75 17.47
N PHE A 191 -2.94 -4.51 17.54
CA PHE A 191 -2.97 -5.96 17.51
C PHE A 191 -1.91 -6.57 18.43
N THR A 192 -2.08 -7.84 18.76
CA THR A 192 -1.06 -8.69 19.39
C THR A 192 -0.90 -9.95 18.53
N PHE A 193 0.31 -10.24 18.07
CA PHE A 193 0.66 -11.46 17.33
C PHE A 193 1.46 -12.41 18.22
N TYR A 194 1.05 -13.67 18.32
CA TYR A 194 1.82 -14.71 18.98
C TYR A 194 2.60 -15.53 17.94
N THR A 195 3.92 -15.65 18.13
CA THR A 195 4.80 -16.32 17.16
C THR A 195 4.57 -17.84 17.14
N ASN A 196 5.25 -18.52 16.22
CA ASN A 196 5.30 -19.98 16.17
C ASN A 196 6.03 -20.62 17.36
N GLU A 197 6.86 -19.85 18.07
CA GLU A 197 7.56 -20.26 19.30
C GLU A 197 6.69 -20.13 20.56
N TRP A 198 5.42 -19.75 20.41
CA TRP A 198 4.48 -19.65 21.53
C TRP A 198 4.27 -21.01 22.22
N LYS A 199 4.15 -20.97 23.56
CA LYS A 199 4.08 -22.16 24.43
C LYS A 199 2.78 -22.97 24.21
N ILE A 200 1.66 -22.29 23.93
CA ILE A 200 0.36 -22.93 23.70
C ILE A 200 0.17 -23.18 22.21
N GLU A 201 0.19 -24.44 21.78
CA GLU A 201 0.17 -24.80 20.35
C GLU A 201 -1.03 -24.23 19.58
N SER A 202 -2.23 -24.27 20.16
CA SER A 202 -3.47 -23.73 19.58
C SER A 202 -3.48 -22.20 19.41
N GLN A 203 -2.50 -21.50 19.98
CA GLN A 203 -2.36 -20.05 19.91
C GLN A 203 -1.16 -19.60 19.05
N ARG A 204 -0.38 -20.53 18.48
CA ARG A 204 0.73 -20.21 17.59
C ARG A 204 0.25 -19.57 16.30
N ASN A 205 0.98 -18.54 15.84
CA ASN A 205 0.66 -17.75 14.65
C ASN A 205 -0.68 -16.99 14.74
N VAL A 206 -1.27 -16.86 15.93
CA VAL A 206 -2.52 -16.11 16.11
C VAL A 206 -2.26 -14.61 16.12
N CYS A 207 -3.03 -13.90 15.30
CA CYS A 207 -3.15 -12.46 15.30
C CYS A 207 -4.47 -12.06 15.97
N PHE A 208 -4.36 -11.45 17.15
CA PHE A 208 -5.48 -10.84 17.88
C PHE A 208 -5.66 -9.40 17.43
N LEU A 209 -6.80 -9.11 16.81
CA LEU A 209 -7.19 -7.77 16.36
C LEU A 209 -7.90 -7.06 17.51
N LYS A 210 -7.42 -5.90 17.94
CA LYS A 210 -7.84 -5.25 19.20
C LYS A 210 -8.30 -3.80 19.04
N THR A 211 -9.08 -3.35 20.01
CA THR A 211 -9.57 -1.98 20.15
C THR A 211 -9.73 -1.59 21.63
N SER A 212 -9.85 -0.29 21.91
CA SER A 212 -10.13 0.23 23.26
C SER A 212 -11.07 1.44 23.18
N LYS A 213 -11.69 1.83 24.30
CA LYS A 213 -12.53 3.03 24.35
C LYS A 213 -11.71 4.31 24.14
N SER A 214 -10.49 4.37 24.66
CA SER A 214 -9.55 5.49 24.47
C SER A 214 -9.03 5.60 23.04
N GLY A 215 -9.03 4.51 22.28
CA GLY A 215 -8.37 4.40 20.97
C GLY A 215 -6.88 4.07 21.04
N THR A 216 -6.28 4.15 22.24
CA THR A 216 -4.91 3.72 22.56
C THR A 216 -4.93 2.45 23.41
N PRO A 217 -3.93 1.56 23.28
CA PRO A 217 -3.86 0.36 24.11
C PRO A 217 -3.68 0.71 25.59
N SER A 218 -4.20 -0.16 26.45
CA SER A 218 -3.87 -0.19 27.87
C SER A 218 -2.39 -0.57 28.08
N PRO A 219 -1.78 -0.32 29.25
CA PRO A 219 -0.37 -0.63 29.51
C PRO A 219 0.00 -2.07 29.09
N SER A 220 1.03 -2.18 28.25
CA SER A 220 1.45 -3.44 27.65
C SER A 220 2.02 -4.40 28.69
N VAL A 221 1.57 -5.65 28.67
CA VAL A 221 2.08 -6.71 29.55
C VAL A 221 3.33 -7.33 28.91
N PRO A 222 4.47 -7.44 29.62
CA PRO A 222 5.63 -8.20 29.14
C PRO A 222 5.25 -9.67 28.92
N GLN A 223 5.50 -10.18 27.72
CA GLN A 223 5.02 -11.47 27.29
C GLN A 223 5.95 -12.05 26.20
N GLU A 224 6.80 -13.00 26.57
CA GLU A 224 7.69 -13.69 25.63
C GLU A 224 6.93 -14.23 24.41
N ASN A 225 7.54 -14.16 23.22
CA ASN A 225 6.98 -14.68 21.96
C ASN A 225 5.65 -14.03 21.53
N ALA A 226 5.30 -12.88 22.11
CA ALA A 226 4.30 -11.95 21.57
C ALA A 226 4.99 -10.75 20.88
N ILE A 227 4.38 -10.23 19.82
CA ILE A 227 4.75 -8.97 19.18
C ILE A 227 3.48 -8.14 18.99
N SER A 228 3.44 -6.94 19.57
CA SER A 228 2.29 -6.03 19.46
C SER A 228 2.61 -4.82 18.60
N GLY A 229 1.58 -4.17 18.05
CA GLY A 229 1.73 -2.96 17.23
C GLY A 229 0.41 -2.35 16.81
N TYR A 230 0.47 -1.31 15.98
CA TYR A 230 -0.71 -0.49 15.63
C TYR A 230 -1.23 -0.74 14.21
N SER A 231 -2.51 -0.40 14.01
CA SER A 231 -3.14 -0.22 12.71
C SER A 231 -2.50 0.96 11.97
N LEU A 232 -2.15 0.78 10.68
CA LEU A 232 -1.57 1.83 9.85
C LEU A 232 -2.62 2.63 9.05
N PHE A 233 -3.88 2.58 9.49
CA PHE A 233 -5.02 3.12 8.74
C PHE A 233 -5.06 4.66 8.73
N THR A 234 -4.49 5.32 9.75
CA THR A 234 -4.36 6.78 9.84
C THR A 234 -3.15 7.34 9.08
N CYS A 235 -2.27 6.48 8.55
CA CYS A 235 -1.00 6.89 7.97
C CYS A 235 -1.17 7.61 6.62
N ARG A 236 -0.64 8.84 6.51
CA ARG A 236 -0.72 9.67 5.30
C ARG A 236 0.13 9.18 4.11
N LYS A 237 1.22 8.43 4.34
CA LYS A 237 2.19 8.12 3.27
C LYS A 237 2.66 6.66 3.21
N ALA A 238 2.84 6.00 4.36
CA ALA A 238 3.26 4.61 4.44
C ALA A 238 2.08 3.67 4.72
N ARG A 239 1.15 3.53 3.77
CA ARG A 239 0.07 2.53 3.89
C ARG A 239 0.52 1.20 3.27
N PRO A 240 0.43 0.07 4.02
CA PRO A 240 0.67 -1.23 3.44
C PRO A 240 -0.37 -1.46 2.34
N GLU A 241 0.06 -1.98 1.19
CA GLU A 241 -0.88 -2.49 0.20
C GLU A 241 -1.72 -3.62 0.82
N PRO A 242 -2.98 -3.82 0.40
CA PRO A 242 -3.85 -4.89 0.92
C PRO A 242 -3.45 -6.27 0.35
N CYS A 243 -2.17 -6.62 0.43
CA CYS A 243 -1.57 -7.79 -0.20
C CYS A 243 -0.30 -8.27 0.51
N HIS A 244 0.05 -9.53 0.29
CA HIS A 244 1.23 -10.17 0.88
C HIS A 244 2.02 -10.90 -0.20
N PHE A 245 3.08 -10.27 -0.71
CA PHE A 245 3.93 -10.84 -1.77
C PHE A 245 4.83 -11.97 -1.28
N LYS A 246 5.13 -12.04 0.03
CA LYS A 246 6.10 -12.97 0.60
C LYS A 246 5.60 -14.41 0.49
N ILE A 247 6.42 -15.25 -0.13
CA ILE A 247 6.30 -16.72 -0.05
C ILE A 247 7.06 -17.17 1.19
N TYR A 248 6.45 -18.05 1.96
CA TYR A 248 6.96 -18.60 3.20
C TYR A 248 7.42 -20.04 2.95
N SER A 249 8.72 -20.27 2.97
CA SER A 249 9.32 -21.59 2.94
C SER A 249 9.14 -22.31 4.28
N GLY A 250 8.98 -23.62 4.26
CA GLY A 250 8.88 -24.44 5.47
C GLY A 250 7.49 -24.48 6.11
N VAL A 251 6.43 -24.02 5.41
CA VAL A 251 5.07 -23.93 5.97
C VAL A 251 3.97 -24.36 5.00
N ASP A 252 2.85 -24.81 5.57
CA ASP A 252 1.62 -25.24 4.90
C ASP A 252 0.41 -24.47 5.46
N PHE A 253 -0.34 -23.79 4.58
CA PHE A 253 -1.50 -22.98 4.94
C PHE A 253 -2.80 -23.78 4.78
N GLY A 254 -3.39 -24.21 5.91
CA GLY A 254 -4.66 -24.93 5.92
C GLY A 254 -5.82 -24.07 5.43
N GLY A 255 -6.77 -24.69 4.72
CA GLY A 255 -7.98 -24.06 4.18
C GLY A 255 -8.81 -25.04 3.37
N GLU A 256 -9.95 -24.59 2.85
CA GLU A 256 -10.76 -25.30 1.86
C GLU A 256 -9.95 -25.43 0.56
N GLU A 257 -9.80 -26.64 0.02
CA GLU A 257 -9.09 -26.86 -1.25
C GLU A 257 -10.01 -26.53 -2.43
N LEU A 258 -9.64 -25.51 -3.20
CA LEU A 258 -10.38 -25.02 -4.36
C LEU A 258 -10.07 -25.81 -5.62
N ASN A 259 -8.77 -26.08 -5.85
CA ASN A 259 -8.25 -26.81 -6.99
C ASN A 259 -6.81 -27.27 -6.72
N MET A 260 -6.33 -28.23 -7.50
CA MET A 260 -4.98 -28.79 -7.42
C MET A 260 -4.40 -28.91 -8.83
N THR A 261 -3.18 -28.37 -9.04
CA THR A 261 -2.49 -28.39 -10.33
C THR A 261 -1.00 -28.72 -10.14
N PHE A 262 -0.33 -29.25 -11.16
CA PHE A 262 1.13 -29.40 -11.18
C PHE A 262 1.77 -28.17 -11.83
N VAL A 263 2.77 -27.58 -11.17
CA VAL A 263 3.48 -26.37 -11.65
C VAL A 263 4.97 -26.43 -11.30
N GLN A 264 5.79 -25.66 -12.00
CA GLN A 264 7.24 -25.62 -11.78
C GLN A 264 7.60 -24.49 -10.81
N GLY A 265 7.48 -24.75 -9.52
CA GLY A 265 7.91 -23.84 -8.45
C GLY A 265 6.79 -23.01 -7.79
N ALA A 266 7.11 -22.47 -6.61
CA ALA A 266 6.16 -21.76 -5.75
C ALA A 266 5.70 -20.41 -6.33
N GLU A 267 6.52 -19.75 -7.15
CA GLU A 267 6.15 -18.48 -7.82
C GLU A 267 5.07 -18.71 -8.88
N ILE A 268 5.20 -19.75 -9.71
CA ILE A 268 4.15 -20.14 -10.67
C ILE A 268 2.88 -20.59 -9.93
N CYS A 269 3.02 -21.23 -8.76
CA CYS A 269 1.87 -21.54 -7.89
C CYS A 269 1.17 -20.26 -7.37
N GLN A 270 1.93 -19.23 -6.98
CA GLN A 270 1.40 -17.92 -6.59
C GLN A 270 0.68 -17.22 -7.75
N GLU A 271 1.26 -17.25 -8.96
CA GLU A 271 0.58 -16.74 -10.15
C GLU A 271 -0.72 -17.49 -10.45
N THR A 272 -0.71 -18.81 -10.32
CA THR A 272 -1.88 -19.67 -10.56
C THR A 272 -3.01 -19.37 -9.57
N CYS A 273 -2.67 -19.16 -8.29
CA CYS A 273 -3.61 -18.64 -7.28
C CYS A 273 -4.06 -17.19 -7.57
N THR A 274 -3.19 -16.35 -8.11
CA THR A 274 -3.50 -14.96 -8.46
C THR A 274 -4.48 -14.87 -9.62
N LYS A 275 -4.28 -15.70 -10.66
CA LYS A 275 -5.14 -15.82 -11.85
C LYS A 275 -6.49 -16.47 -11.49
N THR A 276 -6.50 -17.41 -10.54
CA THR A 276 -7.72 -18.06 -10.05
C THR A 276 -8.47 -17.16 -9.06
N ILE A 277 -9.43 -16.35 -9.55
CA ILE A 277 -10.08 -15.26 -8.79
C ILE A 277 -10.58 -15.62 -7.38
N ARG A 278 -11.04 -16.87 -7.14
CA ARG A 278 -11.50 -17.34 -5.82
C ARG A 278 -10.37 -17.71 -4.85
N CYS A 279 -9.20 -18.12 -5.35
CA CYS A 279 -8.05 -18.49 -4.52
C CYS A 279 -7.59 -17.29 -3.67
N GLN A 280 -7.38 -17.54 -2.38
CA GLN A 280 -6.91 -16.55 -1.41
C GLN A 280 -5.45 -16.78 -1.05
N PHE A 281 -5.06 -18.05 -0.92
CA PHE A 281 -3.71 -18.48 -0.57
C PHE A 281 -3.46 -19.88 -1.14
N PHE A 282 -2.20 -20.31 -1.16
CA PHE A 282 -1.78 -21.58 -1.74
C PHE A 282 -0.73 -22.28 -0.87
N THR A 283 -0.59 -23.59 -1.07
CA THR A 283 0.61 -24.34 -0.66
C THR A 283 1.17 -25.08 -1.87
N TYR A 284 2.46 -24.90 -2.14
CA TYR A 284 3.27 -25.67 -3.07
C TYR A 284 4.05 -26.76 -2.30
N SER A 285 4.02 -28.01 -2.76
CA SER A 285 4.67 -29.15 -2.10
C SER A 285 5.88 -29.63 -2.92
N LEU A 286 7.01 -29.81 -2.25
CA LEU A 286 8.27 -30.38 -2.76
C LEU A 286 8.50 -31.82 -2.25
N LEU A 287 7.48 -32.46 -1.67
CA LEU A 287 7.55 -33.86 -1.29
C LEU A 287 7.68 -34.74 -2.55
N PRO A 288 8.54 -35.77 -2.60
CA PRO A 288 8.76 -36.58 -3.79
C PRO A 288 7.48 -37.16 -4.41
N GLN A 289 6.53 -37.59 -3.57
CA GLN A 289 5.23 -38.13 -3.98
C GLN A 289 4.24 -37.08 -4.53
N ASP A 290 4.48 -35.80 -4.25
CA ASP A 290 3.71 -34.66 -4.76
C ASP A 290 4.35 -34.05 -6.03
N CYS A 291 5.47 -34.59 -6.52
CA CYS A 291 6.20 -34.12 -7.71
C CYS A 291 6.08 -35.09 -8.90
N LYS A 292 5.98 -34.53 -10.11
CA LYS A 292 5.97 -35.23 -11.40
C LYS A 292 6.95 -34.53 -12.36
N VAL A 293 7.15 -35.12 -13.55
CA VAL A 293 7.98 -34.54 -14.62
C VAL A 293 7.53 -33.12 -15.01
N GLU A 294 6.22 -32.86 -14.98
CA GLU A 294 5.62 -31.57 -15.35
C GLU A 294 5.81 -30.48 -14.29
N GLY A 295 6.12 -30.85 -13.04
CA GLY A 295 6.18 -29.96 -11.88
C GLY A 295 5.66 -30.63 -10.61
N CYS A 296 5.52 -29.87 -9.52
CA CYS A 296 4.98 -30.38 -8.25
C CYS A 296 3.62 -29.78 -7.89
N LYS A 297 2.94 -30.42 -6.94
CA LYS A 297 1.59 -30.10 -6.50
C LYS A 297 1.48 -28.69 -5.93
N CYS A 298 0.62 -27.90 -6.56
CA CYS A 298 0.13 -26.61 -6.12
C CYS A 298 -1.34 -26.76 -5.68
N SER A 299 -1.59 -26.70 -4.37
CA SER A 299 -2.95 -26.67 -3.81
C SER A 299 -3.41 -25.21 -3.68
N LEU A 300 -4.45 -24.85 -4.43
CA LEU A 300 -5.12 -23.55 -4.34
C LEU A 300 -6.19 -23.62 -3.24
N ARG A 301 -6.21 -22.63 -2.33
CA ARG A 301 -7.06 -22.67 -1.14
C ARG A 301 -7.80 -21.37 -0.85
N LEU A 302 -8.87 -21.49 -0.06
CA LEU A 302 -9.61 -20.37 0.51
C LEU A 302 -10.11 -20.67 1.93
N SER A 303 -10.63 -19.63 2.57
CA SER A 303 -11.32 -19.63 3.86
C SER A 303 -12.44 -18.57 3.84
N VAL A 304 -13.15 -18.46 4.96
CA VAL A 304 -14.23 -17.48 5.15
C VAL A 304 -13.70 -16.03 5.20
N ASP A 305 -12.54 -15.84 5.84
CA ASP A 305 -11.96 -14.53 6.22
C ASP A 305 -10.79 -14.07 5.34
N GLY A 306 -10.21 -14.95 4.50
CA GLY A 306 -9.02 -14.66 3.70
C GLY A 306 -7.71 -15.21 4.26
N SER A 307 -7.72 -15.71 5.51
CA SER A 307 -6.55 -16.21 6.23
C SER A 307 -6.52 -17.75 6.28
N PRO A 308 -5.34 -18.38 6.44
CA PRO A 308 -5.27 -19.82 6.70
C PRO A 308 -6.06 -20.20 7.96
N THR A 309 -6.70 -21.38 7.96
CA THR A 309 -7.37 -21.92 9.15
C THR A 309 -6.38 -22.51 10.16
N ARG A 310 -5.18 -22.85 9.69
CA ARG A 310 -4.01 -23.26 10.49
C ARG A 310 -2.73 -23.03 9.68
N ILE A 311 -1.60 -22.88 10.37
CA ILE A 311 -0.27 -22.90 9.76
C ILE A 311 0.52 -24.03 10.41
N THR A 312 0.96 -25.00 9.61
CA THR A 312 1.82 -26.11 10.07
C THR A 312 3.19 -26.00 9.42
N TYR A 313 4.22 -26.46 10.14
CA TYR A 313 5.62 -26.34 9.73
C TYR A 313 6.09 -27.64 9.06
N SER A 314 6.63 -27.55 7.84
CA SER A 314 7.11 -28.67 7.05
C SER A 314 8.13 -28.19 6.02
N ALA A 315 9.39 -28.64 6.14
CA ALA A 315 10.52 -28.18 5.32
C ALA A 315 10.30 -28.31 3.80
N HIS A 316 9.48 -29.28 3.37
CA HIS A 316 9.18 -29.56 1.96
C HIS A 316 7.92 -28.84 1.45
N ARG A 317 7.43 -27.79 2.13
CA ARG A 317 6.27 -26.99 1.68
C ARG A 317 6.59 -25.51 1.66
N SER A 318 5.99 -24.80 0.72
CA SER A 318 6.05 -23.34 0.64
C SER A 318 4.66 -22.78 0.41
N SER A 319 4.25 -21.80 1.21
CA SER A 319 2.91 -21.22 1.14
C SER A 319 2.95 -19.71 0.93
N GLY A 320 1.89 -19.14 0.38
CA GLY A 320 1.79 -17.70 0.15
C GLY A 320 0.36 -17.26 -0.17
N TYR A 321 0.18 -15.96 -0.35
CA TYR A 321 -1.12 -15.36 -0.64
C TYR A 321 -1.28 -15.03 -2.14
N SER A 322 -2.53 -14.95 -2.57
CA SER A 322 -2.94 -14.45 -3.88
C SER A 322 -2.63 -12.96 -4.03
N LEU A 323 -2.04 -12.56 -5.16
CA LEU A 323 -1.72 -11.17 -5.47
C LEU A 323 -2.92 -10.41 -6.10
N ARG A 324 -4.12 -11.01 -6.11
CA ARG A 324 -5.35 -10.44 -6.72
C ARG A 324 -5.82 -9.11 -6.08
N LEU A 325 -5.27 -8.72 -4.94
CA LEU A 325 -5.52 -7.44 -4.26
C LEU A 325 -4.31 -6.49 -4.28
N CYS A 326 -3.15 -6.93 -4.78
CA CYS A 326 -2.05 -6.01 -5.09
C CYS A 326 -2.54 -4.94 -6.05
N LYS A 327 -1.97 -3.74 -5.92
CA LYS A 327 -1.96 -2.87 -7.10
C LYS A 327 -1.06 -3.53 -8.14
N ALA A 328 -1.48 -3.51 -9.41
CA ALA A 328 -0.57 -3.87 -10.49
C ALA A 328 0.65 -2.93 -10.40
N VAL A 329 1.85 -3.49 -10.60
CA VAL A 329 3.14 -2.78 -10.49
C VAL A 329 3.08 -1.47 -11.28
N GLY A 330 2.87 -0.34 -10.59
CA GLY A 330 2.51 0.92 -11.27
C GLY A 330 1.64 1.95 -10.53
N SER A 331 1.34 1.84 -9.21
CA SER A 331 0.53 2.89 -8.55
C SER A 331 0.81 3.17 -7.04
N SER A 332 2.06 3.09 -6.63
CA SER A 332 2.70 3.96 -5.61
C SER A 332 4.19 3.63 -5.56
N ILE A 333 4.92 4.14 -6.54
CA ILE A 333 6.08 3.40 -7.09
C ILE A 333 7.39 3.71 -6.35
N CYS A 334 7.35 4.62 -5.37
CA CYS A 334 8.36 4.74 -4.34
C CYS A 334 7.89 4.01 -3.05
N THR A 335 8.02 2.69 -3.01
CA THR A 335 8.04 1.96 -1.73
C THR A 335 9.11 0.88 -1.74
N THR A 336 9.57 0.51 -0.56
CA THR A 336 10.90 -0.08 -0.36
C THR A 336 10.95 -1.59 -0.57
N LYS A 337 11.64 -1.99 -1.63
CA LYS A 337 12.51 -3.17 -1.58
C LYS A 337 13.79 -2.91 -2.36
N THR A 338 14.87 -2.78 -1.61
CA THR A 338 16.26 -3.08 -1.98
C THR A 338 16.80 -3.95 -0.85
N ASN A 339 17.52 -5.04 -1.17
CA ASN A 339 17.91 -6.03 -0.14
C ASN A 339 18.93 -5.42 0.83
N ALA A 340 18.71 -5.57 2.13
CA ALA A 340 19.53 -4.93 3.14
C ALA A 340 20.95 -5.52 3.21
N ARG A 341 21.98 -4.68 3.00
CA ARG A 341 23.35 -4.85 3.52
C ARG A 341 23.92 -3.49 3.95
N ILE A 342 24.67 -3.47 5.06
CA ILE A 342 25.12 -2.30 5.85
C ILE A 342 26.53 -2.63 6.37
N VAL A 343 27.55 -1.77 6.42
CA VAL A 343 27.91 -0.48 5.78
C VAL A 343 29.46 -0.46 5.71
N GLY A 344 30.08 0.23 4.75
CA GLY A 344 31.56 0.36 4.78
C GLY A 344 32.28 0.95 3.55
N GLY A 345 31.55 1.39 2.52
CA GLY A 345 32.15 1.87 1.26
C GLY A 345 32.63 0.72 0.38
N THR A 346 31.73 0.17 -0.43
CA THR A 346 31.98 -1.00 -1.30
C THR A 346 31.29 -0.83 -2.64
N ASN A 347 31.71 -1.60 -3.65
CA ASN A 347 31.00 -1.69 -4.93
C ASN A 347 29.54 -2.12 -4.69
N SER A 348 28.59 -1.38 -5.27
CA SER A 348 27.16 -1.74 -5.24
C SER A 348 26.87 -2.94 -6.13
N SER A 349 25.66 -3.50 -5.96
CA SER A 349 25.07 -4.52 -6.82
C SER A 349 23.98 -3.95 -7.74
N LEU A 350 23.68 -4.64 -8.84
CA LEU A 350 22.67 -4.21 -9.81
C LEU A 350 21.28 -4.19 -9.16
N GLY A 351 20.58 -3.06 -9.22
CA GLY A 351 19.27 -2.87 -8.59
C GLY A 351 19.29 -2.49 -7.11
N GLU A 352 20.46 -2.32 -6.51
CA GLU A 352 20.59 -1.87 -5.11
C GLU A 352 20.17 -0.41 -4.91
N TRP A 353 20.41 0.43 -5.94
CA TRP A 353 20.13 1.86 -5.93
C TRP A 353 19.35 2.28 -7.20
N PRO A 354 18.14 1.75 -7.42
CA PRO A 354 17.48 1.76 -8.74
C PRO A 354 16.85 3.11 -9.13
N TRP A 355 16.94 4.11 -8.26
CA TRP A 355 16.63 5.51 -8.57
C TRP A 355 17.83 6.29 -9.10
N GLN A 356 19.06 5.76 -8.95
CA GLN A 356 20.27 6.43 -9.40
C GLN A 356 20.34 6.44 -10.94
N VAL A 357 20.57 7.61 -11.52
CA VAL A 357 20.89 7.77 -12.95
C VAL A 357 22.27 8.38 -13.16
N SER A 358 22.87 8.05 -14.30
CA SER A 358 24.08 8.68 -14.84
C SER A 358 23.66 9.75 -15.84
N LEU A 359 23.98 11.02 -15.55
CA LEU A 359 23.83 12.14 -16.47
C LEU A 359 25.14 12.29 -17.26
N GLN A 360 25.05 12.17 -18.58
CA GLN A 360 26.20 12.21 -19.48
C GLN A 360 26.02 13.28 -20.54
N VAL A 361 27.11 13.95 -20.91
CA VAL A 361 27.14 14.89 -22.04
C VAL A 361 27.84 14.22 -23.22
N LYS A 362 27.22 14.35 -24.40
CA LYS A 362 27.74 13.87 -25.68
C LYS A 362 28.10 15.06 -26.57
N LEU A 363 29.38 15.39 -26.61
CA LEU A 363 29.97 16.34 -27.57
C LEU A 363 30.84 15.53 -28.54
N VAL A 364 32.18 15.67 -28.46
CA VAL A 364 33.14 14.84 -29.23
C VAL A 364 33.19 13.41 -28.69
N SER A 365 33.32 13.28 -27.36
CA SER A 365 33.16 12.03 -26.62
C SER A 365 31.93 12.11 -25.71
N GLN A 366 31.47 10.95 -25.23
CA GLN A 366 30.38 10.84 -24.26
C GLN A 366 30.97 10.57 -22.87
N ASN A 367 30.75 11.49 -21.92
CA ASN A 367 31.34 11.40 -20.59
C ASN A 367 30.26 11.59 -19.51
N HIS A 368 30.40 10.85 -18.41
CA HIS A 368 29.64 11.11 -17.19
C HIS A 368 30.06 12.44 -16.56
N LEU A 369 29.10 13.27 -16.19
CA LEU A 369 29.32 14.52 -15.46
C LEU A 369 28.68 14.51 -14.07
N CYS A 370 27.42 14.06 -13.98
CA CYS A 370 26.65 14.14 -12.74
C CYS A 370 25.78 12.91 -12.47
N GLY A 371 25.46 12.72 -11.20
CA GLY A 371 24.35 11.85 -10.79
C GLY A 371 23.00 12.54 -10.92
N GLY A 372 21.93 11.76 -10.91
CA GLY A 372 20.57 12.25 -10.73
C GLY A 372 19.71 11.17 -10.08
N THR A 373 18.50 11.54 -9.70
CA THR A 373 17.58 10.69 -8.94
C THR A 373 16.20 10.65 -9.59
N ILE A 374 15.72 9.46 -9.95
CA ILE A 374 14.36 9.25 -10.46
C ILE A 374 13.36 9.52 -9.32
N ILE A 375 12.40 10.41 -9.58
CA ILE A 375 11.32 10.78 -8.65
C ILE A 375 9.92 10.62 -9.25
N GLY A 376 9.82 10.33 -10.55
CA GLY A 376 8.57 10.05 -11.27
C GLY A 376 8.86 9.50 -12.66
N HIS A 377 7.82 9.07 -13.40
CA HIS A 377 8.01 8.40 -14.69
C HIS A 377 8.75 9.28 -15.70
N GLU A 378 8.49 10.58 -15.69
CA GLU A 378 9.11 11.56 -16.59
C GLU A 378 10.06 12.51 -15.84
N TRP A 379 10.40 12.24 -14.57
CA TRP A 379 11.03 13.23 -13.69
C TRP A 379 12.29 12.72 -13.00
N ILE A 380 13.40 13.43 -13.26
CA ILE A 380 14.66 13.30 -12.53
C ILE A 380 14.89 14.59 -11.73
N VAL A 381 15.37 14.48 -10.49
CA VAL A 381 15.94 15.60 -9.73
C VAL A 381 17.47 15.48 -9.69
N THR A 382 18.16 16.60 -9.81
CA THR A 382 19.63 16.71 -9.72
C THR A 382 20.03 18.12 -9.27
N ALA A 383 21.32 18.41 -9.18
CA ALA A 383 21.86 19.73 -8.88
C ALA A 383 21.77 20.67 -10.09
N ALA A 384 21.69 21.98 -9.85
CA ALA A 384 21.70 22.99 -10.90
C ALA A 384 23.09 23.20 -11.51
N HIS A 385 24.14 23.16 -10.68
CA HIS A 385 25.53 23.37 -11.13
C HIS A 385 26.00 22.35 -12.20
N CYS A 386 25.34 21.19 -12.28
CA CYS A 386 25.58 20.20 -13.34
C CYS A 386 25.39 20.75 -14.77
N PHE A 387 24.64 21.85 -14.93
CA PHE A 387 24.33 22.47 -16.21
C PHE A 387 25.12 23.76 -16.47
N ASP A 388 26.03 24.14 -15.57
CA ASP A 388 26.86 25.34 -15.74
C ASP A 388 27.72 25.23 -17.01
N GLY A 389 27.58 26.23 -17.88
CA GLY A 389 28.23 26.25 -19.20
C GLY A 389 27.64 25.27 -20.25
N ILE A 390 26.76 24.34 -19.87
CA ILE A 390 26.14 23.35 -20.78
C ILE A 390 24.61 23.23 -20.54
N PRO A 391 23.83 24.33 -20.67
CA PRO A 391 22.38 24.31 -20.42
C PRO A 391 21.55 23.66 -21.54
N TYR A 392 22.17 23.24 -22.64
CA TYR A 392 21.49 22.77 -23.85
C TYR A 392 20.95 21.33 -23.71
N PRO A 393 19.63 21.09 -23.70
CA PRO A 393 19.06 19.75 -23.44
C PRO A 393 19.52 18.64 -24.41
N ASP A 394 19.77 19.00 -25.67
CA ASP A 394 20.04 18.03 -26.75
C ASP A 394 21.35 17.25 -26.64
N VAL A 395 22.34 17.79 -25.91
CA VAL A 395 23.63 17.11 -25.69
C VAL A 395 23.62 16.12 -24.52
N TRP A 396 22.57 16.15 -23.68
CA TRP A 396 22.48 15.32 -22.49
C TRP A 396 21.84 13.95 -22.75
N ARG A 397 22.40 12.91 -22.14
CA ARG A 397 21.92 11.52 -22.17
C ARG A 397 21.80 11.00 -20.75
N ILE A 398 20.68 10.37 -20.44
CA ILE A 398 20.33 9.92 -19.09
C ILE A 398 20.18 8.40 -19.11
N TYR A 399 20.96 7.72 -18.27
CA TYR A 399 20.95 6.26 -18.15
C TYR A 399 20.56 5.85 -16.73
N GLY A 400 19.50 5.05 -16.59
CA GLY A 400 19.10 4.39 -15.35
C GLY A 400 19.35 2.89 -15.40
N GLY A 401 19.43 2.24 -14.24
CA GLY A 401 19.65 0.79 -14.14
C GLY A 401 21.02 0.30 -14.62
N ILE A 402 22.02 1.19 -14.68
CA ILE A 402 23.42 0.85 -14.99
C ILE A 402 24.19 0.63 -13.68
N LEU A 403 25.10 -0.35 -13.65
CA LEU A 403 26.05 -0.52 -12.55
C LEU A 403 27.44 0.00 -12.95
N ASN A 404 28.00 -0.46 -14.06
CA ASN A 404 29.32 -0.03 -14.53
C ASN A 404 29.19 0.90 -15.73
N LEU A 405 29.81 2.08 -15.69
CA LEU A 405 29.77 3.02 -16.82
C LEU A 405 30.39 2.45 -18.11
N SER A 406 31.24 1.43 -18.00
CA SER A 406 31.81 0.67 -19.12
C SER A 406 30.81 -0.22 -19.87
N GLU A 407 29.62 -0.46 -19.31
CA GLU A 407 28.53 -1.22 -19.96
C GLU A 407 27.73 -0.35 -20.96
N ILE A 408 27.97 0.96 -20.97
CA ILE A 408 27.26 1.90 -21.86
C ILE A 408 27.95 1.92 -23.23
N THR A 409 27.28 1.35 -24.23
CA THR A 409 27.71 1.32 -25.64
C THR A 409 26.92 2.33 -26.48
N LYS A 410 27.09 2.33 -27.81
CA LYS A 410 26.31 3.21 -28.72
C LYS A 410 24.86 2.74 -28.87
N GLU A 411 24.61 1.48 -28.57
CA GLU A 411 23.34 0.76 -28.68
C GLU A 411 22.51 0.84 -27.39
N THR A 412 23.12 1.18 -26.25
CA THR A 412 22.45 1.34 -24.96
C THR A 412 21.37 2.44 -25.05
N PRO A 413 20.09 2.13 -24.79
CA PRO A 413 19.03 3.13 -24.82
C PRO A 413 19.26 4.24 -23.79
N ALA A 414 19.19 5.49 -24.24
CA ALA A 414 19.36 6.68 -23.40
C ALA A 414 18.07 7.50 -23.37
N SER A 415 17.66 7.91 -22.16
CA SER A 415 16.60 8.90 -22.01
C SER A 415 17.10 10.29 -22.42
N ARG A 416 16.24 11.04 -23.12
CA ARG A 416 16.51 12.42 -23.56
C ARG A 416 15.73 13.42 -22.71
N ILE A 417 16.26 14.64 -22.62
CA ILE A 417 15.62 15.75 -21.93
C ILE A 417 14.59 16.41 -22.86
N LYS A 418 13.38 16.65 -22.35
CA LYS A 418 12.33 17.47 -22.95
C LYS A 418 12.36 18.90 -22.45
N GLU A 419 12.61 19.06 -21.16
CA GLU A 419 12.54 20.32 -20.44
C GLU A 419 13.56 20.28 -19.29
N LEU A 420 14.36 21.33 -19.16
CA LEU A 420 15.30 21.51 -18.06
C LEU A 420 14.84 22.72 -17.23
N ILE A 421 14.52 22.47 -15.96
CA ILE A 421 13.96 23.47 -15.05
C ILE A 421 14.97 23.71 -13.92
N ILE A 422 15.81 24.72 -14.10
CA ILE A 422 16.73 25.20 -13.05
C ILE A 422 15.96 26.13 -12.10
N HIS A 423 16.23 26.06 -10.80
CA HIS A 423 15.56 26.93 -9.83
C HIS A 423 15.86 28.41 -10.10
N GLN A 424 14.82 29.25 -10.21
CA GLN A 424 14.92 30.66 -10.64
C GLN A 424 15.84 31.56 -9.80
N LYS A 425 16.15 31.16 -8.55
CA LYS A 425 17.06 31.87 -7.64
C LYS A 425 18.48 31.30 -7.61
N TYR A 426 18.77 30.26 -8.38
CA TYR A 426 20.12 29.69 -8.47
C TYR A 426 21.08 30.70 -9.12
N LYS A 427 22.29 30.77 -8.59
CA LYS A 427 23.41 31.53 -9.17
C LYS A 427 24.70 30.76 -8.93
N VAL A 428 25.52 30.65 -9.97
CA VAL A 428 26.85 30.00 -9.97
C VAL A 428 27.75 30.53 -8.84
N SER A 429 27.64 31.81 -8.49
CA SER A 429 28.48 32.49 -7.49
C SER A 429 28.04 32.34 -6.02
N GLU A 430 26.83 31.85 -5.74
CA GLU A 430 26.23 31.92 -4.39
C GLU A 430 25.86 30.56 -3.79
N SER A 431 26.02 29.45 -4.54
CA SER A 431 25.75 28.04 -4.17
C SER A 431 24.35 27.69 -3.60
N ASN A 432 23.51 28.69 -3.33
CA ASN A 432 22.16 28.54 -2.83
C ASN A 432 21.21 28.13 -3.96
N TYR A 433 20.14 27.40 -3.59
CA TYR A 433 19.13 26.90 -4.51
C TYR A 433 19.66 25.97 -5.62
N ASP A 434 20.72 25.20 -5.34
CA ASP A 434 21.34 24.25 -6.25
C ASP A 434 20.46 23.01 -6.51
N ILE A 435 19.38 23.22 -7.26
CA ILE A 435 18.41 22.18 -7.64
C ILE A 435 17.88 22.42 -9.05
N ALA A 436 17.83 21.34 -9.84
CA ALA A 436 17.21 21.29 -11.15
C ALA A 436 16.29 20.07 -11.28
N LEU A 437 15.19 20.26 -12.00
CA LEU A 437 14.31 19.19 -12.45
C LEU A 437 14.52 18.96 -13.95
N ILE A 438 14.64 17.69 -14.32
CA ILE A 438 14.69 17.26 -15.72
C ILE A 438 13.36 16.56 -16.02
N LYS A 439 12.66 17.05 -17.04
CA LYS A 439 11.55 16.35 -17.66
C LYS A 439 12.05 15.51 -18.82
N LEU A 440 11.71 14.24 -18.85
CA LEU A 440 12.12 13.32 -19.91
C LEU A 440 11.24 13.47 -21.16
N GLN A 441 11.80 13.13 -22.32
CA GLN A 441 11.06 13.12 -23.59
C GLN A 441 10.06 11.94 -23.69
N MET A 442 10.38 10.83 -23.03
CA MET A 442 9.54 9.64 -22.92
C MET A 442 9.51 9.19 -21.45
N PRO A 443 8.38 8.65 -20.95
CA PRO A 443 8.32 8.09 -19.61
C PRO A 443 9.19 6.85 -19.47
N LEU A 444 9.81 6.69 -18.29
CA LEU A 444 10.53 5.50 -17.90
C LEU A 444 9.57 4.34 -17.65
N ASN A 445 9.87 3.21 -18.30
CA ASN A 445 9.37 1.91 -17.88
C ASN A 445 10.10 1.49 -16.61
N TYR A 446 9.36 1.17 -15.56
CA TYR A 446 9.95 0.76 -14.30
C TYR A 446 10.27 -0.73 -14.26
N THR A 447 11.37 -1.04 -13.61
CA THR A 447 11.90 -2.40 -13.38
C THR A 447 12.54 -2.44 -11.99
N GLU A 448 12.99 -3.61 -11.55
CA GLU A 448 13.77 -3.71 -10.29
C GLU A 448 15.08 -2.93 -10.33
N PHE A 449 15.59 -2.60 -11.53
CA PHE A 449 16.82 -1.83 -11.74
C PHE A 449 16.55 -0.32 -11.97
N GLN A 450 15.30 0.06 -12.24
CA GLN A 450 14.92 1.44 -12.57
C GLN A 450 13.55 1.77 -11.96
N LYS A 451 13.52 2.42 -10.79
CA LYS A 451 12.28 2.83 -10.07
C LYS A 451 12.54 4.06 -9.18
N PRO A 452 11.53 4.90 -8.88
CA PRO A 452 11.72 6.19 -8.22
C PRO A 452 11.96 6.05 -6.71
N ILE A 453 12.66 7.03 -6.13
CA ILE A 453 12.69 7.25 -4.68
C ILE A 453 11.58 8.24 -4.27
N CYS A 454 11.20 8.23 -2.99
CA CYS A 454 10.29 9.23 -2.44
C CYS A 454 11.06 10.53 -2.11
N LEU A 455 10.38 11.66 -2.33
CA LEU A 455 10.79 12.95 -1.77
C LEU A 455 10.41 13.02 -0.27
N PRO A 456 11.22 13.69 0.59
CA PRO A 456 10.87 13.91 1.99
C PRO A 456 9.61 14.77 2.14
N SER A 457 8.86 14.60 3.24
CA SER A 457 7.73 15.48 3.55
C SER A 457 8.19 16.86 3.99
N LYS A 458 7.35 17.87 3.73
CA LYS A 458 7.49 19.18 4.40
C LYS A 458 7.26 19.08 5.92
N ASP A 459 6.62 18.01 6.37
CA ASP A 459 6.36 17.72 7.79
C ASP A 459 7.53 16.95 8.46
N ASP A 460 8.51 16.48 7.70
CA ASP A 460 9.66 15.70 8.21
C ASP A 460 10.82 16.58 8.72
N THR A 461 10.61 17.89 8.92
CA THR A 461 11.69 18.84 9.29
C THR A 461 12.38 18.51 10.62
N ASN A 462 11.72 17.73 11.49
CA ASN A 462 12.23 17.29 12.78
C ASN A 462 12.61 15.79 12.79
N THR A 463 12.50 15.09 11.65
CA THR A 463 12.79 13.66 11.55
C THR A 463 14.30 13.42 11.52
N ILE A 464 14.84 12.72 12.51
CA ILE A 464 16.26 12.36 12.56
C ILE A 464 16.50 11.13 11.69
N TYR A 465 17.09 11.32 10.52
CA TYR A 465 17.50 10.23 9.63
C TYR A 465 18.83 9.62 10.14
N THR A 466 18.79 8.40 10.67
CA THR A 466 19.95 7.70 11.26
C THR A 466 20.64 6.70 10.33
N ASN A 467 20.06 6.41 9.15
CA ASN A 467 20.57 5.44 8.18
C ASN A 467 20.56 6.04 6.77
N CYS A 468 21.57 6.85 6.48
CA CYS A 468 21.69 7.64 5.25
C CYS A 468 22.80 7.07 4.34
N TRP A 469 22.59 7.17 3.03
CA TRP A 469 23.49 6.62 2.02
C TRP A 469 23.77 7.65 0.92
N VAL A 470 24.99 7.63 0.40
CA VAL A 470 25.42 8.42 -0.77
C VAL A 470 25.85 7.43 -1.85
N THR A 471 25.43 7.68 -3.09
CA THR A 471 25.63 6.77 -4.22
C THR A 471 26.01 7.56 -5.48
N GLY A 472 26.75 6.93 -6.40
CA GLY A 472 27.23 7.54 -7.63
C GLY A 472 28.62 7.07 -8.04
N TRP A 473 29.10 7.55 -9.20
CA TRP A 473 30.39 7.18 -9.81
C TRP A 473 31.50 8.23 -9.57
N GLY A 474 31.41 8.95 -8.45
CA GLY A 474 32.36 10.00 -8.07
C GLY A 474 33.71 9.47 -7.55
N TYR A 475 34.61 10.39 -7.21
CA TYR A 475 35.92 10.04 -6.68
C TYR A 475 35.86 9.40 -5.29
N THR A 476 36.53 8.26 -5.13
CA THR A 476 36.68 7.57 -3.83
C THR A 476 37.74 8.18 -2.91
N LYS A 477 38.41 9.25 -3.36
CA LYS A 477 39.40 10.02 -2.60
C LYS A 477 39.34 11.49 -3.01
N GLU A 478 39.47 12.39 -2.03
CA GLU A 478 39.68 13.81 -2.29
C GLU A 478 40.94 13.99 -3.18
N LYS A 479 40.83 14.78 -4.26
CA LYS A 479 41.88 14.98 -5.29
C LYS A 479 42.28 13.72 -6.10
N GLY A 480 41.35 12.80 -6.35
CA GLY A 480 41.54 11.76 -7.37
C GLY A 480 41.91 12.35 -8.74
N ARG A 481 42.93 11.79 -9.43
CA ARG A 481 43.46 12.35 -10.68
C ARG A 481 42.48 12.18 -11.85
N PHE A 482 42.07 13.30 -12.45
CA PHE A 482 41.57 13.34 -13.82
C PHE A 482 42.73 13.01 -14.77
N ARG A 483 42.63 11.93 -15.56
CA ARG A 483 43.56 11.69 -16.70
C ARG A 483 42.97 12.34 -17.94
N TRP A 484 43.38 13.58 -18.21
CA TRP A 484 43.35 14.16 -19.55
C TRP A 484 44.32 13.35 -20.44
N PRO A 485 43.91 12.81 -21.60
CA PRO A 485 44.84 12.44 -22.65
C PRO A 485 45.21 13.71 -23.41
N LEU A 486 46.17 14.48 -22.88
CA LEU A 486 46.71 15.66 -23.57
C LEU A 486 47.60 15.21 -24.75
N SER A 487 47.52 15.96 -25.85
CA SER A 487 48.17 15.73 -27.16
C SER A 487 47.74 14.44 -27.90
N LEU A 488 47.54 14.46 -29.22
CA LEU A 488 47.86 15.47 -30.25
C LEU A 488 46.61 16.14 -30.85
#